data_AF-A0A1G2IFJ5-F1
#
_entry.id   AF-A0A1G2IFJ5-F1
#
_cell.length_a   1.000
_cell.length_b   1.000
_cell.length_c   1.000
_cell.angle_alpha   90.00
_cell.angle_beta   90.00
_cell.angle_gamma   90.00
#
_symmetry.space_group_name_H-M   'P 1'
#
loop_
_entity.id
_entity.type
_entity.pdbx_description
1 polymer ?
#
loop_
_entity_poly.entity_id
_entity_poly.type
_entity_poly.pdbx_seq_one_letter_code
_entity_poly.pdbx_strand_id
1 'polypeptide(L)'
;MSVLYGCDCQFRYVKQQNGENPKGENAMSIQTQINKFHGVILQNLPEIPEDIMQRWIENPRSLQQFLSGLVPSVNSSATEFKVFKPLKLRAGMDAKSYRANIKGRKVDGQRMDIGDYANDILGKPEFTVVTEETEIDLVNVSVKELTGKNKAPLKEVFAQAMARGLQLCPNQVGPELRLQYEDQPEGEWLIIGMEPITDSDGYLKLFHVERHGDVLWLYAHYDFPDSPWHGSYRLVFVLPRK
;
A
#
# COMPACT_ATOMS: atom_id res chain seq x y z
N MET A 1 -20.69 34.69 61.21
CA MET A 1 -20.37 35.13 59.84
C MET A 1 -20.47 33.92 58.91
N SER A 2 -20.99 34.11 57.69
CA SER A 2 -20.77 33.33 56.44
C SER A 2 -20.69 31.78 56.51
N VAL A 3 -21.54 30.92 55.91
CA VAL A 3 -22.44 31.02 54.72
C VAL A 3 -21.59 31.21 53.44
N LEU A 4 -21.46 30.34 52.41
CA LEU A 4 -22.16 29.13 51.88
C LEU A 4 -21.11 28.01 51.51
N TYR A 5 -21.28 26.92 50.72
CA TYR A 5 -22.40 26.20 50.03
C TYR A 5 -21.97 24.76 49.61
N GLY A 6 -22.89 23.76 49.64
CA GLY A 6 -23.00 22.62 48.69
C GLY A 6 -21.92 21.51 48.66
N CYS A 7 -22.20 20.28 48.20
CA CYS A 7 -23.50 19.65 47.91
C CYS A 7 -23.40 18.10 47.97
N ASP A 8 -24.48 17.43 48.36
CA ASP A 8 -24.57 15.96 48.48
C ASP A 8 -24.81 15.26 47.14
N CYS A 9 -24.32 14.02 47.00
CA CYS A 9 -24.82 13.08 46.00
C CYS A 9 -24.67 11.62 46.45
N GLN A 10 -25.68 11.09 47.14
CA GLN A 10 -25.73 9.68 47.54
C GLN A 10 -26.04 8.77 46.34
N PHE A 11 -25.37 7.61 46.28
CA PHE A 11 -25.91 6.43 45.60
C PHE A 11 -26.10 5.28 46.59
N ARG A 12 -27.30 4.68 46.57
CA ARG A 12 -27.75 3.70 47.56
C ARG A 12 -27.34 2.29 47.16
N TYR A 13 -26.65 1.58 48.05
CA TYR A 13 -26.55 0.12 47.94
C TYR A 13 -27.89 -0.53 48.31
N VAL A 14 -28.49 -1.25 47.36
CA VAL A 14 -29.63 -2.13 47.61
C VAL A 14 -29.15 -3.58 47.56
N LYS A 15 -29.37 -4.34 48.64
CA LYS A 15 -29.19 -5.79 48.64
C LYS A 15 -30.45 -6.46 48.07
N GLN A 16 -30.28 -7.39 47.15
CA GLN A 16 -31.21 -8.50 46.93
C GLN A 16 -30.46 -9.84 47.08
N GLN A 17 -31.22 -10.91 47.25
CA GLN A 17 -30.77 -12.13 47.93
C GLN A 17 -30.33 -13.26 46.98
N ASN A 18 -29.77 -14.31 47.58
CA ASN A 18 -29.24 -15.49 46.91
C ASN A 18 -30.26 -16.19 45.99
N GLY A 19 -29.77 -16.69 44.86
CA GLY A 19 -30.27 -17.90 44.21
C GLY A 19 -29.10 -18.88 44.07
N GLU A 20 -29.31 -20.16 44.36
CA GLU A 20 -28.23 -21.15 44.38
C GLU A 20 -28.02 -21.83 43.01
N ASN A 21 -26.76 -21.88 42.58
CA ASN A 21 -26.06 -22.94 41.82
C ASN A 21 -26.84 -23.74 40.74
N PRO A 22 -26.24 -23.91 39.53
CA PRO A 22 -25.21 -24.96 39.47
C PRO A 22 -23.92 -24.58 38.72
N LYS A 23 -22.90 -25.40 38.95
CA LYS A 23 -21.56 -25.40 38.33
C LYS A 23 -21.59 -25.11 36.82
N GLY A 24 -20.82 -24.09 36.40
CA GLY A 24 -20.41 -23.89 35.00
C GLY A 24 -18.89 -23.89 34.91
N GLU A 25 -18.32 -24.77 34.09
CA GLU A 25 -16.86 -24.90 33.91
C GLU A 25 -16.32 -23.92 32.85
N ASN A 26 -15.12 -23.38 33.08
CA ASN A 26 -14.22 -22.79 32.08
C ASN A 26 -14.80 -21.82 31.01
N ALA A 27 -15.70 -20.92 31.41
CA ALA A 27 -15.93 -19.68 30.65
C ALA A 27 -14.95 -18.57 31.10
N MET A 28 -13.84 -18.40 30.36
CA MET A 28 -12.93 -17.27 30.59
C MET A 28 -13.69 -15.96 30.32
N SER A 29 -13.77 -15.04 31.30
CA SER A 29 -14.54 -13.82 31.10
C SER A 29 -13.96 -12.97 29.97
N ILE A 30 -14.83 -12.32 29.18
CA ILE A 30 -14.42 -11.51 28.02
C ILE A 30 -13.38 -10.45 28.43
N GLN A 31 -13.52 -9.84 29.61
CA GLN A 31 -12.53 -8.90 30.14
C GLN A 31 -11.16 -9.56 30.41
N THR A 32 -11.14 -10.81 30.89
CA THR A 32 -9.89 -11.58 31.06
C THR A 32 -9.22 -11.85 29.72
N GLN A 33 -10.01 -12.15 28.68
CA GLN A 33 -9.51 -12.39 27.33
C GLN A 33 -8.97 -11.11 26.67
N ILE A 34 -9.68 -9.98 26.82
CA ILE A 34 -9.23 -8.65 26.38
C ILE A 34 -7.91 -8.26 27.07
N ASN A 35 -7.83 -8.40 28.40
CA ASN A 35 -6.63 -8.05 29.16
C ASN A 35 -5.42 -8.90 28.74
N LYS A 36 -5.62 -10.21 28.46
CA LYS A 36 -4.58 -11.08 27.91
C LYS A 36 -4.15 -10.64 26.51
N PHE A 37 -5.10 -10.31 25.64
CA PHE A 37 -4.81 -9.86 24.27
C PHE A 37 -4.01 -8.56 24.25
N HIS A 38 -4.36 -7.58 25.08
CA HIS A 38 -3.58 -6.35 25.26
C HIS A 38 -2.16 -6.64 25.74
N GLY A 39 -1.99 -7.55 26.71
CA GLY A 39 -0.67 -7.99 27.18
C GLY A 39 0.19 -8.63 26.09
N VAL A 40 -0.41 -9.48 25.25
CA VAL A 40 0.28 -10.12 24.12
C VAL A 40 0.72 -9.09 23.07
N ILE A 41 -0.13 -8.09 22.73
CA ILE A 41 0.27 -7.00 21.83
C ILE A 41 1.47 -6.25 22.41
N LEU A 42 1.39 -5.80 23.66
CA LEU A 42 2.47 -5.03 24.30
C LEU A 42 3.80 -5.80 24.38
N GLN A 43 3.75 -7.13 24.53
CA GLN A 43 4.94 -8.00 24.57
C GLN A 43 5.55 -8.29 23.18
N ASN A 44 4.83 -7.99 22.09
CA ASN A 44 5.26 -8.26 20.71
C ASN A 44 5.34 -6.99 19.84
N LEU A 45 5.22 -5.80 20.44
CA LEU A 45 5.57 -4.55 19.76
C LEU A 45 7.10 -4.51 19.53
N PRO A 46 7.56 -3.98 18.38
CA PRO A 46 8.98 -3.66 18.19
C PRO A 46 9.41 -2.53 19.13
N GLU A 47 10.71 -2.26 19.21
CA GLU A 47 11.19 -1.04 19.87
C GLU A 47 10.69 0.20 19.11
N ILE A 48 10.06 1.13 19.83
CA ILE A 48 9.45 2.35 19.27
C ILE A 48 10.26 3.56 19.72
N PRO A 49 10.79 4.40 18.80
CA PRO A 49 11.44 5.65 19.16
C PRO A 49 10.54 6.58 19.99
N GLU A 50 11.13 7.32 20.93
CA GLU A 50 10.38 8.14 21.89
C GLU A 50 9.50 9.21 21.21
N ASP A 51 9.96 9.82 20.12
CA ASP A 51 9.20 10.82 19.37
C ASP A 51 7.96 10.20 18.68
N ILE A 52 8.11 8.99 18.13
CA ILE A 52 7.00 8.24 17.54
C ILE A 52 6.00 7.84 18.64
N MET A 53 6.51 7.38 19.79
CA MET A 53 5.68 7.00 20.94
C MET A 53 4.87 8.18 21.49
N GLN A 54 5.51 9.35 21.70
CA GLN A 54 4.82 10.56 22.14
C GLN A 54 3.76 11.02 21.12
N ARG A 55 4.08 11.01 19.82
CA ARG A 55 3.10 11.37 18.77
C ARG A 55 1.92 10.40 18.72
N TRP A 56 2.09 9.14 19.10
CA TRP A 56 1.00 8.16 19.25
C TRP A 56 0.16 8.41 20.51
N ILE A 57 0.77 8.89 21.60
CA ILE A 57 0.07 9.29 22.84
C ILE A 57 -0.78 10.54 22.59
N GLU A 58 -0.22 11.57 21.95
CA GLU A 58 -0.93 12.81 21.61
C GLU A 58 -2.03 12.61 20.56
N ASN A 59 -1.79 11.74 19.57
CA ASN A 59 -2.69 11.52 18.44
C ASN A 59 -2.67 10.06 17.97
N PRO A 60 -3.51 9.17 18.54
CA PRO A 60 -3.44 7.73 18.29
C PRO A 60 -3.88 7.30 16.88
N ARG A 61 -4.13 8.20 15.93
CA ARG A 61 -4.52 7.83 14.54
C ARG A 61 -3.48 6.97 13.83
N SER A 62 -2.19 7.27 14.01
CA SER A 62 -1.08 6.49 13.44
C SER A 62 -0.93 5.13 14.12
N LEU A 63 -1.08 5.07 15.44
CA LEU A 63 -1.16 3.81 16.20
C LEU A 63 -2.38 2.96 15.76
N GLN A 64 -3.54 3.59 15.56
CA GLN A 64 -4.75 2.91 15.06
C GLN A 64 -4.54 2.37 13.64
N GLN A 65 -3.88 3.12 12.76
CA GLN A 65 -3.51 2.65 11.42
C GLN A 65 -2.53 1.46 11.48
N PHE A 66 -1.47 1.57 12.28
CA PHE A 66 -0.50 0.49 12.51
C PHE A 66 -1.18 -0.79 13.02
N LEU A 67 -1.97 -0.69 14.09
CA LEU A 67 -2.72 -1.83 14.64
C LEU A 67 -3.77 -2.37 13.66
N SER A 68 -4.41 -1.53 12.84
CA SER A 68 -5.39 -2.00 11.85
C SER A 68 -4.76 -2.87 10.76
N GLY A 69 -3.48 -2.66 10.43
CA GLY A 69 -2.72 -3.54 9.53
C GLY A 69 -2.37 -4.90 10.14
N LEU A 70 -2.47 -5.05 11.46
CA LEU A 70 -2.23 -6.30 12.20
C LEU A 70 -3.52 -7.08 12.49
N VAL A 71 -4.70 -6.48 12.30
CA VAL A 71 -5.99 -7.15 12.45
C VAL A 71 -6.33 -7.91 11.16
N PRO A 72 -6.41 -9.26 11.17
CA PRO A 72 -6.90 -10.00 10.01
C PRO A 72 -8.32 -9.53 9.68
N SER A 73 -8.62 -9.23 8.41
CA SER A 73 -9.88 -8.59 8.06
C SER A 73 -11.10 -9.46 8.38
N VAL A 74 -11.80 -9.11 9.47
CA VAL A 74 -13.10 -9.66 9.81
C VAL A 74 -14.16 -8.79 9.15
N ASN A 75 -14.70 -9.25 8.03
CA ASN A 75 -15.75 -8.60 7.23
C ASN A 75 -15.33 -7.37 6.38
N SER A 76 -14.13 -7.35 5.79
CA SER A 76 -14.06 -6.80 4.43
C SER A 76 -15.03 -7.58 3.56
N SER A 77 -15.99 -6.91 2.91
CA SER A 77 -16.49 -7.44 1.65
C SER A 77 -15.29 -7.58 0.72
N ALA A 78 -15.13 -8.75 0.11
CA ALA A 78 -13.94 -9.03 -0.70
C ALA A 78 -13.86 -8.00 -1.83
N THR A 79 -12.91 -7.07 -1.72
CA THR A 79 -12.48 -6.26 -2.85
C THR A 79 -11.63 -7.20 -3.70
N GLU A 80 -12.31 -8.05 -4.47
CA GLU A 80 -11.71 -9.08 -5.31
C GLU A 80 -10.94 -8.41 -6.45
N PHE A 81 -9.73 -7.95 -6.14
CA PHE A 81 -8.81 -7.40 -7.12
C PHE A 81 -8.47 -8.50 -8.12
N LYS A 82 -9.08 -8.41 -9.29
CA LYS A 82 -8.86 -9.38 -10.37
C LYS A 82 -7.46 -9.17 -10.93
N VAL A 83 -6.71 -10.26 -11.07
CA VAL A 83 -5.41 -10.25 -11.75
C VAL A 83 -5.62 -9.66 -13.15
N PHE A 84 -4.93 -8.57 -13.42
CA PHE A 84 -4.94 -7.87 -14.69
C PHE A 84 -3.97 -8.54 -15.68
N LYS A 85 -2.76 -8.87 -15.20
CA LYS A 85 -1.76 -9.65 -15.95
C LYS A 85 -0.82 -10.33 -14.96
N PRO A 86 -0.48 -11.62 -15.10
CA PRO A 86 0.74 -12.14 -14.49
C PRO A 86 1.95 -11.46 -15.16
N LEU A 87 3.02 -11.22 -14.40
CA LEU A 87 4.29 -10.69 -14.92
C LEU A 87 5.45 -11.53 -14.43
N LYS A 88 6.36 -11.88 -15.35
CA LYS A 88 7.55 -12.68 -15.05
C LYS A 88 8.77 -11.78 -14.85
N LEU A 89 9.16 -11.53 -13.60
CA LEU A 89 10.40 -10.80 -13.29
C LEU A 89 11.61 -11.70 -13.55
N ARG A 90 12.48 -11.27 -14.46
CA ARG A 90 13.67 -12.04 -14.88
C ARG A 90 14.90 -11.62 -14.08
N ALA A 91 15.68 -12.60 -13.63
CA ALA A 91 16.96 -12.36 -12.98
C ALA A 91 18.00 -11.76 -13.96
N GLY A 92 18.96 -10.99 -13.44
CA GLY A 92 20.10 -10.48 -14.20
C GLY A 92 19.80 -9.37 -15.22
N MET A 93 18.55 -8.88 -15.28
CA MET A 93 18.14 -7.79 -16.18
C MET A 93 18.64 -6.43 -15.69
N ASP A 94 19.92 -6.12 -15.90
CA ASP A 94 20.48 -4.83 -15.51
C ASP A 94 19.93 -3.64 -16.34
N ALA A 95 20.23 -2.42 -15.88
CA ALA A 95 19.83 -1.18 -16.54
C ALA A 95 20.27 -1.11 -18.02
N LYS A 96 21.43 -1.67 -18.37
CA LYS A 96 21.92 -1.75 -19.75
C LYS A 96 21.10 -2.75 -20.57
N SER A 97 20.76 -3.89 -20.00
CA SER A 97 19.93 -4.93 -20.63
C SER A 97 18.52 -4.42 -20.92
N TYR A 98 17.88 -3.70 -20.00
CA TYR A 98 16.58 -3.06 -20.27
C TYR A 98 16.66 -2.02 -21.39
N ARG A 99 17.68 -1.14 -21.38
CA ARG A 99 17.91 -0.18 -22.48
C ARG A 99 18.04 -0.88 -23.84
N ALA A 100 18.83 -1.95 -23.90
CA ALA A 100 19.07 -2.71 -25.14
C ALA A 100 17.83 -3.50 -25.63
N ASN A 101 16.96 -3.96 -24.73
CA ASN A 101 15.77 -4.74 -25.08
C ASN A 101 14.54 -3.86 -25.40
N ILE A 102 14.43 -2.66 -24.84
CA ILE A 102 13.29 -1.77 -25.08
C ILE A 102 13.57 -0.80 -26.24
N LYS A 103 14.70 -0.08 -26.22
CA LYS A 103 14.88 1.13 -27.05
C LYS A 103 14.93 0.83 -28.55
N GLY A 104 13.83 1.16 -29.25
CA GLY A 104 13.68 0.95 -30.69
C GLY A 104 13.33 -0.48 -31.10
N ARG A 105 13.10 -1.40 -30.15
CA ARG A 105 12.63 -2.77 -30.46
C ARG A 105 11.30 -2.69 -31.19
N LYS A 106 11.12 -3.47 -32.26
CA LYS A 106 9.84 -3.58 -32.97
C LYS A 106 9.14 -4.89 -32.66
N VAL A 107 7.83 -4.83 -32.46
CA VAL A 107 6.95 -5.99 -32.23
C VAL A 107 5.62 -5.71 -32.92
N ASP A 108 5.17 -6.60 -33.79
CA ASP A 108 3.85 -6.57 -34.46
C ASP A 108 3.44 -5.18 -35.00
N GLY A 109 4.39 -4.52 -35.67
CA GLY A 109 4.25 -3.18 -36.25
C GLY A 109 4.57 -2.03 -35.29
N GLN A 110 4.38 -2.22 -33.99
CA GLN A 110 4.66 -1.24 -32.93
C GLN A 110 6.17 -1.10 -32.65
N ARG A 111 6.58 0.04 -32.08
CA ARG A 111 7.93 0.31 -31.57
C ARG A 111 7.91 0.46 -30.04
N MET A 112 8.78 -0.22 -29.33
CA MET A 112 9.07 0.05 -27.93
C MET A 112 10.13 1.16 -27.79
N ASP A 113 10.01 2.01 -26.77
CA ASP A 113 10.99 3.07 -26.52
C ASP A 113 11.05 3.50 -25.03
N ILE A 114 12.11 4.23 -24.65
CA ILE A 114 12.30 4.75 -23.29
C ILE A 114 12.50 6.28 -23.36
N GLY A 115 11.66 7.03 -22.65
CA GLY A 115 11.84 8.48 -22.48
C GLY A 115 12.89 8.83 -21.42
N ASP A 116 13.44 10.04 -21.49
CA ASP A 116 14.70 10.37 -20.82
C ASP A 116 14.66 10.23 -19.28
N TYR A 117 13.61 10.69 -18.61
CA TYR A 117 13.46 10.50 -17.15
C TYR A 117 13.36 9.02 -16.74
N ALA A 118 12.75 8.15 -17.56
CA ALA A 118 12.75 6.72 -17.30
C ALA A 118 14.13 6.10 -17.52
N ASN A 119 14.84 6.53 -18.56
CA ASN A 119 16.20 6.13 -18.82
C ASN A 119 17.18 6.60 -17.72
N ASP A 120 16.91 7.74 -17.09
CA ASP A 120 17.66 8.24 -15.92
C ASP A 120 17.39 7.40 -14.67
N ILE A 121 16.14 7.25 -14.22
CA ILE A 121 15.84 6.49 -12.98
C ILE A 121 16.19 5.00 -13.09
N LEU A 122 16.14 4.43 -14.31
CA LEU A 122 16.64 3.08 -14.61
C LEU A 122 18.16 2.93 -14.36
N GLY A 123 18.92 4.03 -14.35
CA GLY A 123 20.36 4.05 -14.06
C GLY A 123 20.74 4.34 -12.62
N LYS A 124 19.77 4.52 -11.71
CA LYS A 124 20.00 4.90 -10.30
C LYS A 124 20.29 3.65 -9.44
N PRO A 125 21.07 3.77 -8.35
CA PRO A 125 21.34 2.63 -7.46
C PRO A 125 20.08 2.10 -6.75
N GLU A 126 19.03 2.91 -6.63
CA GLU A 126 17.70 2.52 -6.13
C GLU A 126 16.92 1.67 -7.13
N PHE A 127 17.35 1.55 -8.40
CA PHE A 127 16.81 0.59 -9.34
C PHE A 127 17.41 -0.80 -9.09
N THR A 128 16.70 -1.60 -8.30
CA THR A 128 17.04 -3.00 -8.02
C THR A 128 16.20 -3.97 -8.85
N VAL A 129 16.74 -5.17 -9.06
CA VAL A 129 16.11 -6.27 -9.79
C VAL A 129 16.21 -7.57 -9.00
N VAL A 130 15.31 -8.52 -9.27
CA VAL A 130 15.29 -9.81 -8.60
C VAL A 130 16.56 -10.62 -8.88
N THR A 131 17.07 -11.32 -7.86
CA THR A 131 18.22 -12.23 -7.96
C THR A 131 17.85 -13.57 -8.60
N GLU A 132 16.59 -13.97 -8.46
CA GLU A 132 16.03 -15.22 -9.00
C GLU A 132 14.77 -14.91 -9.80
N GLU A 133 14.51 -15.72 -10.83
CA GLU A 133 13.35 -15.54 -11.71
C GLU A 133 12.04 -15.85 -10.96
N THR A 134 11.10 -14.91 -10.94
CA THR A 134 9.85 -15.02 -10.18
C THR A 134 8.65 -14.51 -10.98
N GLU A 135 7.47 -15.05 -10.70
CA GLU A 135 6.22 -14.63 -11.33
C GLU A 135 5.27 -14.05 -10.29
N ILE A 136 4.77 -12.86 -10.58
CA ILE A 136 3.90 -12.06 -9.70
C ILE A 136 2.58 -11.74 -10.42
N ASP A 137 1.50 -11.66 -9.67
CA ASP A 137 0.20 -11.25 -10.22
C ASP A 137 0.00 -9.75 -10.04
N LEU A 138 -0.17 -9.03 -11.15
CA LEU A 138 -0.40 -7.59 -11.13
C LEU A 138 -1.90 -7.28 -11.13
N VAL A 139 -2.30 -6.27 -10.36
CA VAL A 139 -3.65 -5.71 -10.36
C VAL A 139 -3.62 -4.25 -10.79
N ASN A 140 -4.60 -3.85 -11.60
CA ASN A 140 -4.69 -2.53 -12.22
C ASN A 140 -5.92 -1.80 -11.63
N VAL A 141 -5.69 -0.79 -10.79
CA VAL A 141 -6.74 -0.14 -9.96
C VAL A 141 -6.60 1.38 -9.97
N SER A 142 -7.70 2.13 -10.04
CA SER A 142 -7.65 3.60 -9.98
C SER A 142 -7.52 4.16 -8.56
N VAL A 143 -6.97 5.38 -8.48
CA VAL A 143 -6.96 6.21 -7.26
C VAL A 143 -8.35 6.28 -6.60
N LYS A 144 -9.43 6.38 -7.40
CA LYS A 144 -10.81 6.44 -6.89
C LYS A 144 -11.32 5.10 -6.38
N GLU A 145 -10.96 3.98 -7.02
CA GLU A 145 -11.29 2.64 -6.52
C GLU A 145 -10.59 2.35 -5.17
N LEU A 146 -9.35 2.82 -4.98
CA LEU A 146 -8.60 2.68 -3.72
C LEU A 146 -9.04 3.67 -2.62
N THR A 147 -9.31 4.94 -2.93
CA THR A 147 -9.57 5.96 -1.89
C THR A 147 -11.02 6.39 -1.74
N GLY A 148 -11.89 6.02 -2.69
CA GLY A 148 -13.25 6.55 -2.83
C GLY A 148 -13.31 8.01 -3.33
N LYS A 149 -12.16 8.69 -3.48
CA LYS A 149 -12.09 10.14 -3.76
C LYS A 149 -11.86 10.43 -5.24
N ASN A 150 -12.34 11.59 -5.69
CA ASN A 150 -12.02 12.12 -7.02
C ASN A 150 -10.58 12.69 -7.11
N LYS A 151 -9.91 12.95 -5.97
CA LYS A 151 -8.47 13.23 -5.87
C LYS A 151 -7.91 12.75 -4.52
N ALA A 152 -6.68 12.24 -4.48
CA ALA A 152 -6.01 11.84 -3.23
C ALA A 152 -4.46 11.95 -3.35
N PRO A 153 -3.70 12.26 -2.28
CA PRO A 153 -2.23 12.23 -2.30
C PRO A 153 -1.71 10.78 -2.46
N LEU A 154 -0.56 10.57 -3.14
CA LEU A 154 -0.03 9.23 -3.40
C LEU A 154 0.11 8.37 -2.14
N LYS A 155 0.64 8.94 -1.05
CA LYS A 155 0.74 8.27 0.26
C LYS A 155 -0.58 7.70 0.80
N GLU A 156 -1.72 8.33 0.46
CA GLU A 156 -3.04 7.81 0.82
C GLU A 156 -3.45 6.64 -0.10
N VAL A 157 -3.13 6.73 -1.39
CA VAL A 157 -3.35 5.66 -2.37
C VAL A 157 -2.58 4.40 -1.98
N PHE A 158 -1.29 4.55 -1.63
CA PHE A 158 -0.44 3.44 -1.17
C PHE A 158 -0.93 2.86 0.16
N ALA A 159 -1.29 3.70 1.14
CA ALA A 159 -1.87 3.23 2.40
C ALA A 159 -3.19 2.46 2.18
N GLN A 160 -4.04 2.88 1.25
CA GLN A 160 -5.28 2.18 0.91
C GLN A 160 -5.06 0.90 0.07
N ALA A 161 -4.00 0.82 -0.73
CA ALA A 161 -3.61 -0.42 -1.40
C ALA A 161 -3.15 -1.46 -0.38
N MET A 162 -2.22 -1.09 0.51
CA MET A 162 -1.68 -1.96 1.56
C MET A 162 -2.75 -2.41 2.57
N ALA A 163 -3.62 -1.49 3.01
CA ALA A 163 -4.74 -1.81 3.91
C ALA A 163 -5.80 -2.76 3.30
N ARG A 164 -5.72 -3.04 1.98
CA ARG A 164 -6.57 -4.01 1.27
C ARG A 164 -5.79 -5.25 0.81
N GLY A 165 -4.57 -5.45 1.29
CA GLY A 165 -3.75 -6.63 1.02
C GLY A 165 -2.96 -6.60 -0.28
N LEU A 166 -2.82 -5.45 -0.93
CA LEU A 166 -1.91 -5.26 -2.07
C LEU A 166 -0.50 -4.89 -1.59
N GLN A 167 0.51 -5.17 -2.40
CA GLN A 167 1.90 -4.82 -2.13
C GLN A 167 2.43 -3.84 -3.19
N LEU A 168 3.42 -3.02 -2.79
CA LEU A 168 4.16 -2.20 -3.74
C LEU A 168 4.94 -3.09 -4.71
N CYS A 169 4.98 -2.67 -5.96
CA CYS A 169 5.75 -3.30 -7.03
C CYS A 169 7.25 -3.09 -6.80
N PRO A 170 8.09 -4.12 -6.99
CA PRO A 170 9.53 -3.93 -7.22
C PRO A 170 9.76 -2.96 -8.38
N ASN A 171 10.79 -2.13 -8.31
CA ASN A 171 11.06 -1.07 -9.29
C ASN A 171 11.24 -1.65 -10.72
N GLN A 172 11.73 -2.88 -10.81
CA GLN A 172 11.82 -3.70 -12.04
C GLN A 172 10.48 -3.89 -12.80
N VAL A 173 9.32 -3.82 -12.12
CA VAL A 173 8.01 -4.06 -12.74
C VAL A 173 7.74 -3.11 -13.90
N GLY A 174 8.18 -1.85 -13.84
CA GLY A 174 8.00 -0.90 -14.94
C GLY A 174 8.62 -1.35 -16.27
N PRO A 175 9.96 -1.47 -16.35
CA PRO A 175 10.64 -1.89 -17.58
C PRO A 175 10.33 -3.34 -17.99
N GLU A 176 10.04 -4.25 -17.04
CA GLU A 176 9.66 -5.63 -17.38
C GLU A 176 8.23 -5.71 -17.93
N LEU A 177 7.26 -4.98 -17.34
CA LEU A 177 5.91 -4.85 -17.89
C LEU A 177 5.94 -4.23 -19.29
N ARG A 178 6.84 -3.27 -19.55
CA ARG A 178 6.97 -2.71 -20.91
C ARG A 178 7.34 -3.77 -21.94
N LEU A 179 8.24 -4.69 -21.58
CA LEU A 179 8.71 -5.76 -22.47
C LEU A 179 7.71 -6.90 -22.66
N GLN A 180 6.84 -7.15 -21.69
CA GLN A 180 5.86 -8.26 -21.72
C GLN A 180 4.43 -7.82 -22.05
N TYR A 181 4.13 -6.51 -21.99
CA TYR A 181 2.83 -5.96 -22.39
C TYR A 181 2.91 -5.32 -23.78
N GLU A 182 2.82 -6.19 -24.79
CA GLU A 182 2.93 -5.85 -26.21
C GLU A 182 1.54 -5.55 -26.82
N ASP A 183 0.49 -6.08 -26.19
CA ASP A 183 -0.94 -5.91 -26.50
C ASP A 183 -1.60 -4.71 -25.81
N GLN A 184 -0.85 -3.65 -25.47
CA GLN A 184 -1.41 -2.50 -24.74
C GLN A 184 -2.43 -1.70 -25.60
N PRO A 185 -3.61 -1.32 -25.04
CA PRO A 185 -4.58 -0.47 -25.72
C PRO A 185 -4.07 0.95 -25.95
N GLU A 186 -4.52 1.56 -27.05
CA GLU A 186 -4.22 2.96 -27.41
C GLU A 186 -4.71 3.94 -26.33
N GLY A 187 -3.84 4.85 -25.88
CA GLY A 187 -4.17 5.81 -24.82
C GLY A 187 -4.33 5.20 -23.42
N GLU A 188 -4.02 3.91 -23.22
CA GLU A 188 -3.89 3.37 -21.87
C GLU A 188 -2.56 3.82 -21.25
N TRP A 189 -2.65 4.32 -20.02
CA TRP A 189 -1.52 4.76 -19.21
C TRP A 189 -1.61 4.14 -17.81
N LEU A 190 -0.63 3.31 -17.47
CA LEU A 190 -0.55 2.55 -16.22
C LEU A 190 0.70 2.93 -15.44
N ILE A 191 0.51 3.50 -14.25
CA ILE A 191 1.59 3.93 -13.37
C ILE A 191 1.95 2.80 -12.40
N ILE A 192 3.23 2.55 -12.16
CA ILE A 192 3.65 1.50 -11.25
C ILE A 192 3.55 2.03 -9.80
N GLY A 193 2.81 1.32 -8.95
CA GLY A 193 2.77 1.55 -7.51
C GLY A 193 4.01 0.95 -6.84
N MET A 194 5.16 1.56 -7.09
CA MET A 194 6.50 1.21 -6.57
C MET A 194 6.97 2.24 -5.53
N GLU A 195 8.10 1.99 -4.88
CA GLU A 195 8.80 3.04 -4.12
C GLU A 195 9.39 4.07 -5.11
N PRO A 196 9.20 5.39 -4.93
CA PRO A 196 9.71 6.37 -5.88
C PRO A 196 11.24 6.44 -5.95
N ILE A 197 11.79 6.57 -7.16
CA ILE A 197 13.23 6.78 -7.39
C ILE A 197 13.49 8.27 -7.66
N THR A 198 14.52 8.85 -7.05
CA THR A 198 14.97 10.21 -7.31
C THR A 198 15.69 10.32 -8.67
N ASP A 199 15.21 11.20 -9.55
CA ASP A 199 15.89 11.49 -10.82
C ASP A 199 17.17 12.33 -10.62
N SER A 200 17.82 12.74 -11.71
CA SER A 200 19.03 13.57 -11.67
C SER A 200 18.78 15.06 -11.40
N ASP A 201 17.52 15.50 -11.41
CA ASP A 201 17.09 16.86 -11.05
C ASP A 201 16.64 16.95 -9.57
N GLY A 202 16.59 15.83 -8.86
CA GLY A 202 16.21 15.74 -7.44
C GLY A 202 14.74 15.42 -7.18
N TYR A 203 13.97 15.02 -8.20
CA TYR A 203 12.54 14.75 -8.13
C TYR A 203 12.22 13.26 -8.05
N LEU A 204 11.36 12.88 -7.10
CA LEU A 204 10.84 11.52 -6.96
C LEU A 204 9.97 11.13 -8.16
N LYS A 205 10.22 9.95 -8.75
CA LYS A 205 9.49 9.41 -9.89
C LYS A 205 8.99 7.97 -9.68
N LEU A 206 7.91 7.65 -10.37
CA LEU A 206 7.40 6.29 -10.56
C LEU A 206 7.49 5.90 -12.04
N PHE A 207 7.88 4.67 -12.37
CA PHE A 207 7.74 4.19 -13.74
C PHE A 207 6.27 4.17 -14.17
N HIS A 208 6.04 4.30 -15.48
CA HIS A 208 4.75 3.99 -16.09
C HIS A 208 4.91 3.46 -17.51
N VAL A 209 3.91 2.69 -17.93
CA VAL A 209 3.77 2.22 -19.31
C VAL A 209 2.60 2.92 -19.98
N GLU A 210 2.85 3.51 -21.14
CA GLU A 210 1.88 4.22 -21.96
C GLU A 210 1.96 3.71 -23.40
N ARG A 211 0.83 3.70 -24.10
CA ARG A 211 0.80 3.58 -25.56
C ARG A 211 0.29 4.88 -26.19
N HIS A 212 1.09 5.41 -27.12
CA HIS A 212 0.74 6.59 -27.92
C HIS A 212 1.03 6.31 -29.41
N GLY A 213 -0.02 6.00 -30.16
CA GLY A 213 0.02 5.52 -31.54
C GLY A 213 0.71 4.16 -31.66
N ASP A 214 1.59 4.02 -32.64
CA ASP A 214 2.39 2.82 -32.85
C ASP A 214 3.61 2.73 -31.90
N VAL A 215 3.63 3.49 -30.80
CA VAL A 215 4.77 3.52 -29.86
C VAL A 215 4.35 3.14 -28.43
N LEU A 216 4.98 2.08 -27.93
CA LEU A 216 4.89 1.55 -26.57
C LEU A 216 6.01 2.16 -25.72
N TRP A 217 5.67 3.15 -24.90
CA TRP A 217 6.63 3.88 -24.08
C TRP A 217 6.82 3.27 -22.70
N LEU A 218 8.07 3.23 -22.24
CA LEU A 218 8.42 3.31 -20.83
C LEU A 218 8.75 4.76 -20.48
N TYR A 219 8.03 5.32 -19.52
CA TYR A 219 8.20 6.68 -19.03
C TYR A 219 8.25 6.71 -17.50
N ALA A 220 8.53 7.90 -16.95
CA ALA A 220 8.58 8.15 -15.52
C ALA A 220 7.64 9.31 -15.19
N HIS A 221 6.70 9.10 -14.27
CA HIS A 221 5.79 10.14 -13.78
C HIS A 221 6.40 10.79 -12.53
N TYR A 222 6.14 12.08 -12.34
CA TYR A 222 6.52 12.78 -11.11
C TYR A 222 5.58 12.38 -9.96
N ASP A 223 6.10 12.21 -8.74
CA ASP A 223 5.30 11.92 -7.55
C ASP A 223 4.29 13.05 -7.23
N PHE A 224 4.62 14.31 -7.55
CA PHE A 224 3.84 15.48 -7.14
C PHE A 224 3.50 15.47 -5.63
N PRO A 225 4.50 15.44 -4.72
CA PRO A 225 4.28 15.29 -3.28
C PRO A 225 3.33 16.34 -2.68
N ASP A 226 3.30 17.54 -3.26
CA ASP A 226 2.45 18.67 -2.86
C ASP A 226 1.06 18.72 -3.56
N SER A 227 0.73 17.77 -4.45
CA SER A 227 -0.53 17.81 -5.22
C SER A 227 -1.26 16.46 -5.29
N PRO A 228 -2.59 16.44 -5.05
CA PRO A 228 -3.35 15.20 -5.01
C PRO A 228 -3.64 14.67 -6.42
N TRP A 229 -3.34 13.40 -6.62
CA TRP A 229 -3.48 12.63 -7.86
C TRP A 229 -4.95 12.54 -8.28
N HIS A 230 -5.21 12.49 -9.59
CA HIS A 230 -6.58 12.44 -10.08
C HIS A 230 -7.21 11.05 -9.90
N GLY A 231 -8.49 11.01 -9.53
CA GLY A 231 -9.22 9.77 -9.22
C GLY A 231 -9.27 8.76 -10.37
N SER A 232 -9.06 9.20 -11.62
CA SER A 232 -9.00 8.34 -12.81
C SER A 232 -7.61 7.76 -13.11
N TYR A 233 -6.54 8.22 -12.46
CA TYR A 233 -5.20 7.67 -12.66
C TYR A 233 -5.19 6.21 -12.19
N ARG A 234 -4.65 5.31 -13.01
CA ARG A 234 -4.59 3.88 -12.74
C ARG A 234 -3.18 3.49 -12.31
N LEU A 235 -3.11 2.79 -11.18
CA LEU A 235 -1.89 2.30 -10.59
C LEU A 235 -1.86 0.77 -10.60
N VAL A 236 -0.66 0.23 -10.78
CA VAL A 236 -0.36 -1.20 -10.84
C VAL A 236 0.34 -1.63 -9.56
N PHE A 237 -0.26 -2.58 -8.85
CA PHE A 237 0.27 -3.15 -7.61
C PHE A 237 0.40 -4.67 -7.72
N VAL A 238 1.18 -5.27 -6.82
CA VAL A 238 1.24 -6.73 -6.68
C VAL A 238 0.07 -7.23 -5.84
N LEU A 239 -0.59 -8.27 -6.31
CA LEU A 239 -1.50 -9.09 -5.51
C LEU A 239 -0.71 -10.31 -4.99
N PRO A 240 -0.56 -10.48 -3.66
CA PRO A 240 0.11 -11.64 -3.11
C PRO A 240 -0.61 -12.95 -3.46
N ARG A 241 0.15 -13.92 -3.98
CA ARG A 241 -0.31 -15.31 -4.13
C ARG A 241 -0.54 -15.93 -2.74
N LYS A 242 -1.59 -16.74 -2.61
CA LYS A 242 -2.00 -17.42 -1.37
C LYS A 242 -1.53 -18.87 -1.34
#